data_AF-A0A5R8Z4D3-F1
#
_entry.id   AF-A0A5R8Z4D3-F1
#
_cell.length_a   1.000
_cell.length_b   1.000
_cell.length_c   1.000
_cell.angle_alpha   90.00
_cell.angle_beta   90.00
_cell.angle_gamma   90.00
#
_symmetry.space_group_name_H-M   'P 1'
#
loop_
_entity.id
_entity.type
_entity.pdbx_description
1 polymer ?
#
loop_
_entity_poly.entity_id
_entity_poly.type
_entity_poly.pdbx_seq_one_letter_code
_entity_poly.pdbx_strand_id
1 'polypeptide(L)'
;MEDQPVERHVSDIQVSAYVSDRKRLTRLHHVLGYAAAMMDVNGIGRLASRVAGVHDHKGILQVHWFSVPADVERHVFRQAWGSQVGDGTDQVEHFRDDVQLP
;
A
#
# COMPACT_ATOMS: atom_id res chain seq x y z
N MET A 1 -8.07 28.91 9.55
CA MET A 1 -6.91 28.33 8.85
C MET A 1 -7.46 27.07 8.21
N GLU A 2 -7.82 27.15 6.93
CA GLU A 2 -8.38 26.00 6.23
C GLU A 2 -7.31 24.91 6.18
N ASP A 3 -7.68 23.73 6.64
CA ASP A 3 -6.87 22.52 6.63
C ASP A 3 -6.74 22.09 5.16
N GLN A 4 -5.74 22.62 4.45
CA GLN A 4 -5.49 22.23 3.07
C GLN A 4 -5.05 20.77 3.09
N PRO A 5 -5.73 19.87 2.36
CA PRO A 5 -5.36 18.46 2.36
C PRO A 5 -3.92 18.33 1.87
N VAL A 6 -3.03 17.83 2.72
CA VAL A 6 -1.63 17.59 2.37
C VAL A 6 -1.60 16.66 1.16
N GLU A 7 -1.10 17.19 0.03
CA GLU A 7 -0.96 16.41 -1.18
C GLU A 7 0.16 15.38 -1.00
N ARG A 8 -0.22 14.11 -0.82
CA ARG A 8 0.71 12.99 -0.72
C ARG A 8 0.90 12.30 -2.08
N HIS A 9 2.14 11.93 -2.36
CA HIS A 9 2.52 11.06 -3.45
C HIS A 9 2.75 9.63 -2.99
N VAL A 10 2.71 8.68 -3.93
CA VAL A 10 3.00 7.26 -3.65
C VAL A 10 4.41 7.07 -3.06
N SER A 11 5.35 7.97 -3.40
CA SER A 11 6.70 8.01 -2.83
C SER A 11 6.74 8.29 -1.32
N ASP A 12 5.66 8.86 -0.76
CA ASP A 12 5.58 9.22 0.65
C ASP A 12 5.10 8.04 1.52
N ILE A 13 4.64 6.95 0.88
CA ILE A 13 4.22 5.74 1.58
C ILE A 13 5.47 5.05 2.13
N GLN A 14 5.45 4.73 3.44
CA GLN A 14 6.57 4.06 4.08
C GLN A 14 6.72 2.63 3.52
N VAL A 15 7.95 2.22 3.20
CA VAL A 15 8.26 0.88 2.70
C VAL A 15 9.28 0.23 3.61
N SER A 16 8.99 -0.97 4.10
CA SER A 16 9.92 -1.74 4.94
C SER A 16 9.78 -3.24 4.68
N ALA A 17 10.75 -4.05 5.11
CA ALA A 17 10.70 -5.50 4.93
C ALA A 17 11.44 -6.23 6.06
N TYR A 18 11.06 -7.49 6.31
CA TYR A 18 11.80 -8.36 7.21
C TYR A 18 13.26 -8.50 6.74
N VAL A 19 14.21 -8.16 7.62
CA VAL A 19 15.67 -8.17 7.34
C VAL A 19 16.10 -7.16 6.26
N SER A 20 15.23 -6.22 5.87
CA SER A 20 15.52 -5.11 4.94
C SER A 20 16.23 -5.54 3.64
N ASP A 21 15.78 -6.64 3.02
CA ASP A 21 16.31 -7.12 1.74
C ASP A 21 15.93 -6.16 0.59
N ARG A 22 16.93 -5.72 -0.19
CA ARG A 22 16.74 -4.84 -1.36
C ARG A 22 15.74 -5.39 -2.36
N LYS A 23 15.69 -6.71 -2.57
CA LYS A 23 14.72 -7.32 -3.50
C LYS A 23 13.29 -7.18 -2.98
N ARG A 24 13.08 -7.38 -1.67
CA ARG A 24 11.77 -7.18 -1.02
C ARG A 24 11.32 -5.73 -1.13
N LEU A 25 12.20 -4.77 -0.83
CA LEU A 25 11.89 -3.35 -0.95
C LEU A 25 11.53 -2.96 -2.39
N THR A 26 12.30 -3.45 -3.37
CA THR A 26 12.02 -3.21 -4.80
C THR A 26 10.65 -3.75 -5.21
N ARG A 27 10.33 -4.98 -4.81
CA ARG A 27 9.01 -5.58 -5.03
C ARG A 27 7.90 -4.72 -4.42
N LEU A 28 8.06 -4.25 -3.19
CA LEU A 28 7.04 -3.42 -2.54
C LEU A 28 6.80 -2.11 -3.30
N HIS A 29 7.83 -1.47 -3.84
CA HIS A 29 7.64 -0.30 -4.71
C HIS A 29 6.86 -0.65 -5.98
N HIS A 30 7.12 -1.80 -6.60
CA HIS A 30 6.33 -2.23 -7.77
C HIS A 30 4.87 -2.54 -7.39
N VAL A 31 4.64 -3.21 -6.26
CA VAL A 31 3.31 -3.51 -5.73
C VAL A 31 2.53 -2.21 -5.48
N LEU A 32 3.16 -1.19 -4.88
CA LEU A 32 2.56 0.13 -4.68
C LEU A 32 2.22 0.81 -6.00
N GLY A 33 3.12 0.78 -6.99
CA GLY A 33 2.87 1.33 -8.32
C GLY A 33 1.70 0.65 -9.03
N TYR A 34 1.66 -0.68 -9.00
CA TYR A 34 0.57 -1.48 -9.57
C TYR A 34 -0.76 -1.18 -8.86
N ALA A 35 -0.77 -1.15 -7.53
CA ALA A 35 -1.96 -0.82 -6.74
C ALA A 35 -2.48 0.59 -7.05
N ALA A 36 -1.59 1.58 -7.14
CA ALA A 36 -1.94 2.95 -7.49
C ALA A 36 -2.57 3.04 -8.89
N ALA A 37 -1.98 2.35 -9.89
CA ALA A 37 -2.53 2.32 -11.24
C ALA A 37 -3.91 1.65 -11.30
N MET A 38 -4.13 0.55 -10.54
CA MET A 38 -5.44 -0.08 -10.46
C MET A 38 -6.48 0.83 -9.81
N MET A 39 -6.14 1.54 -8.73
CA MET A 39 -7.07 2.47 -8.09
C MET A 39 -7.45 3.62 -9.01
N ASP A 40 -6.48 4.13 -9.78
CA ASP A 40 -6.70 5.22 -10.74
C ASP A 40 -7.67 4.80 -11.85
N VAL A 41 -7.40 3.66 -12.52
CA VAL A 41 -8.23 3.15 -13.62
C VAL A 41 -9.66 2.81 -13.18
N ASN A 42 -9.85 2.42 -11.91
CA ASN A 42 -11.18 2.08 -11.36
C ASN A 42 -11.88 3.27 -10.67
N GLY A 43 -11.29 4.46 -10.67
CA GLY A 43 -11.88 5.66 -10.07
C GLY A 43 -12.03 5.60 -8.54
N ILE A 44 -11.22 4.80 -7.85
CA ILE A 44 -11.29 4.56 -6.40
C ILE A 44 -10.64 5.73 -5.62
N GLY A 45 -9.73 6.46 -6.25
CA GLY A 45 -9.07 7.65 -5.69
C GLY A 45 -7.57 7.46 -5.46
N ARG A 46 -6.95 8.37 -4.71
CA ARG A 46 -5.49 8.46 -4.53
C ARG A 46 -5.02 7.50 -3.43
N LEU A 47 -4.19 6.52 -3.77
CA LEU A 47 -3.61 5.55 -2.82
C LEU A 47 -2.85 6.24 -1.66
N ALA A 48 -2.08 7.28 -1.97
CA ALA A 48 -1.19 7.93 -1.02
C ALA A 48 -1.91 8.65 0.13
N SER A 49 -3.17 9.05 -0.03
CA SER A 49 -3.96 9.63 1.07
C SER A 49 -4.58 8.56 1.97
N ARG A 50 -4.51 7.27 1.60
CA ARG A 50 -5.14 6.16 2.32
C ARG A 50 -4.14 5.27 3.04
N VAL A 51 -2.95 5.08 2.45
CA VAL A 51 -1.94 4.12 2.93
C VAL A 51 -0.80 4.86 3.62
N ALA A 52 -0.54 4.45 4.86
CA ALA A 52 0.58 4.93 5.68
C ALA A 52 1.89 4.24 5.27
N GLY A 53 1.82 2.91 5.13
CA GLY A 53 2.99 2.11 4.80
C GLY A 53 2.66 0.69 4.36
N VAL A 54 3.66 0.04 3.79
CA VAL A 54 3.66 -1.38 3.47
C VAL A 54 4.89 -2.06 4.05
N HIS A 55 4.69 -3.28 4.52
CA HIS A 55 5.73 -4.12 5.07
C HIS A 55 5.66 -5.53 4.49
N ASP A 56 6.79 -6.06 4.02
CA ASP A 56 6.89 -7.49 3.67
C ASP A 56 7.36 -8.28 4.89
N HIS A 57 6.42 -8.93 5.56
CA HIS A 57 6.67 -9.82 6.68
C HIS A 57 6.87 -11.26 6.22
N LYS A 58 8.08 -11.60 5.78
CA LYS A 58 8.45 -12.98 5.40
C LYS A 58 7.55 -13.58 4.30
N GLY A 59 7.08 -12.78 3.34
CA GLY A 59 6.17 -13.23 2.27
C GLY A 59 4.70 -12.94 2.55
N ILE A 60 4.38 -12.27 3.65
CA ILE A 60 3.05 -11.72 3.91
C ILE A 60 3.12 -10.21 3.67
N LEU A 61 2.32 -9.69 2.75
CA LEU A 61 2.18 -8.25 2.57
C LEU A 61 1.31 -7.67 3.68
N GLN A 62 1.89 -6.81 4.50
CA GLN A 62 1.17 -6.03 5.49
C GLN A 62 0.94 -4.63 4.93
N VAL A 63 -0.31 -4.18 4.91
CA VAL A 63 -0.69 -2.84 4.45
C VAL A 63 -1.27 -2.06 5.64
N HIS A 64 -0.66 -0.93 5.95
CA HIS A 64 -1.05 -0.04 7.04
C HIS A 64 -1.82 1.16 6.47
N TRP A 65 -3.02 1.40 6.98
CA TRP A 65 -3.95 2.38 6.45
C TRP A 65 -4.27 3.47 7.46
N PHE A 66 -4.39 4.73 7.04
CA PHE A 66 -4.88 5.81 7.92
C PHE A 66 -6.38 5.69 8.22
N SER A 67 -7.12 5.05 7.32
CA SER A 67 -8.56 4.81 7.47
C SER A 67 -8.88 3.36 7.17
N VAL A 68 -9.96 2.82 7.74
CA VAL A 68 -10.40 1.45 7.45
C VAL A 68 -10.60 1.28 5.93
N PRO A 69 -9.90 0.33 5.29
CA PRO A 69 -10.01 0.16 3.84
C PRO A 69 -11.31 -0.53 3.46
N ALA A 70 -11.92 -0.06 2.38
CA ALA A 70 -13.05 -0.70 1.71
C ALA A 70 -12.62 -2.02 1.03
N ASP A 71 -13.59 -2.88 0.72
CA ASP A 71 -13.31 -4.19 0.11
C ASP A 71 -12.56 -4.09 -1.22
N VAL A 72 -12.87 -3.06 -2.02
CA VAL A 72 -12.18 -2.82 -3.30
C VAL A 72 -10.70 -2.45 -3.09
N GLU A 73 -10.40 -1.65 -2.07
CA GLU A 73 -9.03 -1.26 -1.73
C GLU A 73 -8.23 -2.45 -1.20
N ARG A 74 -8.88 -3.32 -0.41
CA ARG A 74 -8.29 -4.61 0.01
C ARG A 74 -8.02 -5.52 -1.18
N HIS A 75 -8.97 -5.61 -2.11
CA HIS A 75 -8.85 -6.43 -3.31
C HIS A 75 -7.68 -5.99 -4.20
N VAL A 76 -7.48 -4.68 -4.37
CA VAL A 76 -6.36 -4.12 -5.13
C VAL A 76 -5.01 -4.66 -4.62
N PHE A 77 -4.79 -4.66 -3.30
CA PHE A 77 -3.51 -5.17 -2.76
C PHE A 77 -3.35 -6.68 -2.91
N ARG A 78 -4.43 -7.46 -2.82
CA ARG A 78 -4.39 -8.90 -3.14
C ARG A 78 -4.01 -9.16 -4.59
N GLN A 79 -4.59 -8.41 -5.52
CA GLN A 79 -4.24 -8.51 -6.95
C GLN A 79 -2.79 -8.11 -7.21
N ALA A 80 -2.32 -7.00 -6.61
CA ALA A 80 -0.95 -6.55 -6.78
C ALA A 80 0.06 -7.56 -6.21
N TRP A 81 -0.21 -8.13 -5.03
CA TRP A 81 0.66 -9.13 -4.39
C TRP A 81 0.69 -10.47 -5.14
N GLY A 82 -0.47 -10.91 -5.65
CA GLY A 82 -0.58 -12.14 -6.45
C GLY A 82 -0.06 -12.03 -7.88
N SER A 83 0.31 -10.83 -8.33
CA SER A 83 0.81 -10.60 -9.69
C SER A 83 2.30 -10.92 -9.84
N GLN A 84 2.82 -10.83 -11.07
CA GLN A 84 4.24 -10.98 -11.38
C GLN A 84 5.13 -9.93 -10.68
N VAL A 85 4.58 -8.78 -10.29
CA VAL A 85 5.36 -7.76 -9.56
C VAL A 85 5.41 -8.01 -8.06
N GLY A 86 4.49 -8.81 -7.53
CA GLY A 86 4.40 -9.19 -6.13
C GLY A 86 5.18 -10.47 -5.83
N ASP A 87 4.65 -11.31 -4.95
CA ASP A 87 5.26 -12.60 -4.61
C ASP A 87 4.50 -13.81 -5.19
N GLY A 88 3.38 -13.57 -5.88
CA GLY A 88 2.55 -14.60 -6.51
C GLY A 88 1.55 -15.27 -5.58
N THR A 89 1.50 -14.87 -4.30
CA THR A 89 0.53 -15.34 -3.31
C THR A 89 -0.57 -14.31 -3.07
N ASP A 90 -1.62 -14.71 -2.35
CA ASP A 90 -2.70 -13.83 -1.91
C ASP A 90 -2.58 -13.43 -0.42
N GLN A 91 -1.41 -13.67 0.19
CA GLN A 91 -1.17 -13.45 1.62
C GLN A 91 -1.02 -11.95 1.93
N VAL A 92 -2.16 -11.29 2.14
CA VAL A 92 -2.25 -9.87 2.47
C VAL A 92 -3.00 -9.64 3.78
N GLU A 93 -2.35 -8.93 4.70
CA GLU A 93 -2.91 -8.47 5.97
C GLU A 93 -3.10 -6.96 5.96
N HIS A 94 -4.21 -6.49 6.55
CA HIS A 94 -4.56 -5.07 6.58
C HIS A 94 -4.65 -4.59 8.02
N PHE A 95 -3.89 -3.55 8.33
CA PHE A 95 -3.83 -2.94 9.66
C PHE A 95 -4.33 -1.51 9.58
N ARG A 96 -5.13 -1.11 10.56
CA ARG A 96 -5.42 0.31 10.77
C ARG A 96 -4.25 0.90 11.56
N ASP A 97 -3.66 1.94 11.01
CA ASP A 97 -2.71 2.78 11.74
C ASP A 97 -3.48 3.84 12.51
N ASP A 98 -3.13 4.03 13.78
CA ASP A 98 -3.75 5.05 14.63
C ASP A 98 -3.06 6.41 14.47
N VAL A 99 -1.95 6.46 13.71
CA VAL A 99 -1.27 7.71 13.37
C VAL A 99 -2.15 8.52 12.42
N GLN A 100 -2.65 9.66 12.91
CA GLN A 100 -3.35 10.64 12.07
C GLN A 100 -2.39 11.31 11.10
N LEU A 101 -2.84 11.49 9.86
CA LEU A 101 -2.19 12.37 8.90
C LEU A 101 -2.07 13.78 9.52
N PRO A 102 -0.89 14.42 9.45
CA PRO A 102 -0.71 15.79 9.92
C PRO A 102 -1.50 16.79 9.09
#